data_AF-A0A8T5HX32-F1
#
_entry.id   AF-A0A8T5HX32-F1
#
_cell.length_a   1.000
_cell.length_b   1.000
_cell.length_c   1.000
_cell.angle_alpha   90.00
_cell.angle_beta   90.00
_cell.angle_gamma   90.00
#
_symmetry.space_group_name_H-M   'P 1'
#
loop_
_entity.id
_entity.type
_entity.pdbx_description
1 polymer ?
#
loop_
_entity_poly.entity_id
_entity_poly.type
_entity_poly.pdbx_seq_one_letter_code
_entity_poly.pdbx_strand_id
1 'polypeptide(L)'
;MKRGFSTKKYLIAQTKAIKERLSKFDNKLYLEFGGKLLYDGHASRVLPGYEADAKVQLLKKLKNLEVIYCISAKDIERGKIRQDTGLTYDSQALNEIREIRNQGLNVSAIVITLYENEKKALKFRDKLKKTGEKVYLHPKVAGYPKNMKKLLSKEGLPKKPFIKTKQPLVIVTGTGGNSGKMAVCIAQLFNEQSQGINAGYAKFETFPVWNMPIDHPLNIAYEAATADLGDKNIIDPYHLKYYQKEVVNYNRDIENFWILKKMIKAITLKDNYINQYHSPTDMGVNMVKAGIVDDKIVKKASKEEIVRRFYRYQQEYKKKQQNRKTMNNIRKIMKKAKVDEKKYPLMKI
;
A
#
# COMPACT_ATOMS: atom_id res chain seq x y z
N MET A 1 9.84 15.21 -24.35
CA MET A 1 9.19 15.59 -23.07
C MET A 1 10.26 15.93 -22.04
N LYS A 2 10.17 17.08 -21.36
CA LYS A 2 11.12 17.42 -20.28
C LYS A 2 10.93 16.44 -19.10
N ARG A 3 12.02 15.87 -18.56
CA ARG A 3 11.99 14.87 -17.48
C ARG A 3 12.20 15.54 -16.12
N GLY A 4 11.27 15.32 -15.19
CA GLY A 4 11.40 15.72 -13.78
C GLY A 4 11.89 14.59 -12.87
N PHE A 5 11.89 13.36 -13.37
CA PHE A 5 12.21 12.15 -12.61
C PHE A 5 13.11 11.19 -13.40
N SER A 6 13.94 10.43 -12.68
CA SER A 6 14.77 9.34 -13.18
C SER A 6 14.42 8.04 -12.47
N THR A 7 13.71 7.15 -13.18
CA THR A 7 13.43 5.79 -12.70
C THR A 7 14.72 5.05 -12.34
N LYS A 8 15.78 5.19 -13.14
CA LYS A 8 17.09 4.58 -12.84
C LYS A 8 17.64 4.99 -11.48
N LYS A 9 17.69 6.29 -11.16
CA LYS A 9 18.18 6.78 -9.85
C LYS A 9 17.29 6.28 -8.71
N TYR A 10 15.97 6.35 -8.90
CA TYR A 10 15.01 5.83 -7.93
C TYR A 10 15.22 4.34 -7.64
N LEU A 11 15.33 3.49 -8.67
CA LEU A 11 15.49 2.05 -8.51
C LEU A 11 16.77 1.70 -7.75
N ILE A 12 17.87 2.41 -7.98
CA ILE A 12 19.13 2.23 -7.24
C ILE A 12 18.91 2.52 -5.75
N ALA A 13 18.39 3.71 -5.42
CA ALA A 13 18.15 4.12 -4.04
C ALA A 13 17.15 3.20 -3.32
N GLN A 14 16.06 2.85 -4.00
CA GLN A 14 14.98 2.04 -3.45
C GLN A 14 15.39 0.58 -3.23
N THR A 15 16.17 0.01 -4.16
CA THR A 15 16.73 -1.34 -4.01
C THR A 15 17.69 -1.39 -2.82
N LYS A 16 18.57 -0.38 -2.68
CA LYS A 16 19.47 -0.26 -1.54
C LYS A 16 18.71 -0.19 -0.22
N ALA A 17 17.71 0.69 -0.10
CA ALA A 17 16.92 0.83 1.13
C ALA A 17 16.17 -0.44 1.54
N ILE A 18 15.61 -1.20 0.59
CA ILE A 18 14.93 -2.48 0.90
C ILE A 18 15.93 -3.55 1.33
N LYS A 19 17.10 -3.64 0.69
CA LYS A 19 18.16 -4.58 1.09
C LYS A 19 18.72 -4.26 2.48
N GLU A 20 18.95 -2.98 2.77
CA GLU A 20 19.37 -2.51 4.10
C GLU A 20 18.30 -2.78 5.16
N ARG A 21 17.01 -2.68 4.82
CA ARG A 21 15.93 -3.08 5.73
C ARG A 21 15.93 -4.58 5.97
N LEU A 22 16.06 -5.39 4.92
CA LEU A 22 16.09 -6.84 5.01
C LEU A 22 17.26 -7.33 5.89
N SER A 23 18.43 -6.68 5.80
CA SER A 23 19.62 -7.06 6.57
C SER A 23 19.56 -6.71 8.07
N LYS A 24 18.48 -6.10 8.56
CA LYS A 24 18.25 -5.86 10.01
C LYS A 24 17.62 -7.06 10.72
N PHE A 25 17.38 -8.14 9.99
CA PHE A 25 16.63 -9.32 10.38
C PHE A 25 17.42 -10.58 9.99
N ASP A 26 16.90 -11.77 10.30
CA ASP A 26 17.48 -13.05 9.87
C ASP A 26 17.17 -13.34 8.39
N ASN A 27 17.42 -12.35 7.53
CA ASN A 27 17.05 -12.34 6.12
C ASN A 27 15.57 -12.72 5.89
N LYS A 28 14.65 -12.27 6.74
CA LYS A 28 13.21 -12.47 6.54
C LYS A 28 12.45 -11.17 6.68
N LEU A 29 11.81 -10.70 5.62
CA LEU A 29 11.04 -9.45 5.61
C LEU A 29 9.69 -9.63 4.91
N TYR A 30 8.62 -9.32 5.64
CA TYR A 30 7.28 -9.17 5.08
C TYR A 30 7.05 -7.69 4.74
N LEU A 31 7.04 -7.37 3.45
CA LEU A 31 6.92 -6.02 2.94
C LEU A 31 5.50 -5.79 2.42
N GLU A 32 4.70 -5.02 3.15
CA GLU A 32 3.35 -4.63 2.71
C GLU A 32 3.44 -3.61 1.56
N PHE A 33 2.89 -3.96 0.41
CA PHE A 33 2.78 -3.06 -0.74
C PHE A 33 1.43 -2.35 -0.74
N GLY A 34 1.46 -1.04 -0.52
CA GLY A 34 0.32 -0.15 -0.72
C GLY A 34 0.14 0.26 -2.19
N GLY A 35 -1.12 0.43 -2.60
CA GLY A 35 -1.48 0.81 -3.96
C GLY A 35 -1.29 -0.31 -5.00
N LYS A 36 -1.27 0.07 -6.28
CA LYS A 36 -1.12 -0.86 -7.40
C LYS A 36 0.33 -1.34 -7.51
N LEU A 37 0.51 -2.66 -7.67
CA LEU A 37 1.84 -3.26 -7.88
C LEU A 37 2.33 -3.13 -9.32
N LEU A 38 1.47 -3.45 -10.30
CA LEU A 38 1.89 -3.62 -11.69
C LEU A 38 2.07 -2.30 -12.44
N TYR A 39 1.06 -1.42 -12.37
CA TYR A 39 1.06 -0.15 -13.11
C TYR A 39 0.62 1.01 -12.22
N ASP A 40 1.52 1.97 -12.02
CA ASP A 40 1.28 3.19 -11.25
C ASP A 40 1.12 4.39 -12.17
N GLY A 41 -0.05 4.47 -12.81
CA GLY A 41 -0.37 5.56 -13.73
C GLY A 41 -0.48 6.93 -13.04
N HIS A 42 -0.77 6.97 -11.74
CA HIS A 42 -0.75 8.23 -11.00
C HIS A 42 0.69 8.74 -10.85
N ALA A 43 1.61 7.90 -10.34
CA ALA A 43 3.03 8.24 -10.21
C ALA A 43 3.62 8.73 -11.54
N SER A 44 3.32 8.04 -12.65
CA SER A 44 3.80 8.39 -13.99
C SER A 44 3.39 9.81 -14.43
N ARG A 45 2.19 10.26 -14.04
CA ARG A 45 1.67 11.60 -14.38
C ARG A 45 2.21 12.69 -13.48
N VAL A 46 2.47 12.41 -12.20
CA VAL A 46 2.96 13.42 -11.23
C VAL A 46 4.48 13.51 -11.18
N LEU A 47 5.20 12.47 -11.64
CA LEU A 47 6.66 12.39 -11.73
C LEU A 47 7.08 12.15 -13.19
N PRO A 48 7.15 13.18 -14.06
CA PRO A 48 7.49 12.99 -15.47
C PRO A 48 8.85 12.32 -15.66
N GLY A 49 8.85 11.06 -16.14
CA GLY A 49 10.02 10.20 -16.22
C GLY A 49 9.99 9.00 -15.27
N TYR A 50 8.99 8.88 -14.40
CA TYR A 50 8.63 7.66 -13.68
C TYR A 50 7.97 6.67 -14.65
N GLU A 51 8.53 5.47 -14.76
CA GLU A 51 7.99 4.40 -15.60
C GLU A 51 6.87 3.67 -14.86
N ALA A 52 5.74 3.43 -15.52
CA ALA A 52 4.53 2.92 -14.86
C ALA A 52 4.75 1.56 -14.17
N ASP A 53 5.67 0.76 -14.70
CA ASP A 53 6.09 -0.56 -14.21
C ASP A 53 7.31 -0.51 -13.26
N ALA A 54 7.74 0.67 -12.80
CA ALA A 54 8.95 0.80 -11.96
C ALA A 54 8.93 -0.08 -10.69
N LYS A 55 7.75 -0.35 -10.11
CA LYS A 55 7.62 -1.30 -8.99
C LYS A 55 7.93 -2.73 -9.41
N VAL A 56 7.52 -3.16 -10.60
CA VAL A 56 7.87 -4.46 -11.17
C VAL A 56 9.37 -4.54 -11.45
N GLN A 57 9.95 -3.49 -12.03
CA GLN A 57 11.40 -3.42 -12.25
C GLN A 57 12.19 -3.48 -10.94
N LEU A 58 11.70 -2.82 -9.89
CA LEU A 58 12.26 -2.90 -8.53
C LEU A 58 12.24 -4.33 -8.01
N LEU A 59 11.10 -5.03 -8.11
CA LEU A 59 10.99 -6.42 -7.67
C LEU A 59 11.93 -7.35 -8.44
N LYS A 60 12.04 -7.20 -9.77
CA LYS A 60 12.99 -7.95 -10.59
C LYS A 60 14.45 -7.71 -10.18
N LYS A 61 14.80 -6.50 -9.73
CA LYS A 61 16.15 -6.16 -9.22
C LYS A 61 16.45 -6.73 -7.83
N LEU A 62 15.44 -6.84 -6.96
CA LEU A 62 15.61 -7.40 -5.63
C LEU A 62 15.93 -8.91 -5.69
N LYS A 63 15.34 -9.63 -6.65
CA LYS A 63 15.44 -11.10 -6.81
C LYS A 63 14.98 -11.84 -5.55
N ASN A 64 15.00 -13.18 -5.58
CA ASN A 64 14.77 -14.05 -4.41
C ASN A 64 13.60 -13.60 -3.53
N LEU A 65 12.43 -13.45 -4.16
CA LEU A 65 11.23 -12.98 -3.50
C LEU A 65 10.02 -13.83 -3.87
N GLU A 66 9.04 -13.82 -2.98
CA GLU A 66 7.73 -14.41 -3.19
C GLU A 66 6.64 -13.37 -2.97
N VAL A 67 5.49 -13.56 -3.63
CA VAL A 67 4.31 -12.70 -3.48
C VAL A 67 3.21 -13.47 -2.76
N ILE A 68 2.69 -12.89 -1.68
CA ILE A 68 1.43 -13.27 -1.06
C ILE A 68 0.36 -12.28 -1.54
N TYR A 69 -0.69 -12.82 -2.15
CA TYR A 69 -1.78 -12.01 -2.69
C TYR A 69 -3.03 -12.07 -1.79
N CYS A 70 -3.48 -10.93 -1.27
CA CYS A 70 -4.61 -10.84 -0.36
C CYS A 70 -5.89 -10.36 -1.05
N ILE A 71 -7.02 -10.98 -0.69
CA ILE A 71 -8.37 -10.57 -1.10
C ILE A 71 -9.34 -10.70 0.08
N SER A 72 -10.26 -9.75 0.24
CA SER A 72 -11.25 -9.77 1.33
C SER A 72 -12.42 -10.68 1.02
N ALA A 73 -12.72 -11.65 1.89
CA ALA A 73 -13.92 -12.50 1.79
C ALA A 73 -15.20 -11.66 1.73
N LYS A 74 -15.25 -10.56 2.50
CA LYS A 74 -16.38 -9.63 2.53
C LYS A 74 -16.58 -8.90 1.21
N ASP A 75 -15.50 -8.52 0.54
CA ASP A 75 -15.57 -7.84 -0.76
C ASP A 75 -16.02 -8.81 -1.87
N ILE A 76 -15.57 -10.08 -1.81
CA ILE A 76 -16.07 -11.15 -2.69
C ILE A 76 -17.57 -11.38 -2.47
N GLU A 77 -17.99 -11.53 -1.20
CA GLU A 77 -19.38 -11.84 -0.87
C GLU A 77 -20.34 -10.73 -1.36
N ARG A 78 -19.94 -9.47 -1.19
CA ARG A 78 -20.68 -8.30 -1.65
C ARG A 78 -20.67 -8.11 -3.17
N GLY A 79 -19.87 -8.87 -3.91
CA GLY A 79 -19.69 -8.65 -5.36
C GLY A 79 -19.12 -7.27 -5.66
N LYS A 80 -18.22 -6.77 -4.80
CA LYS A 80 -17.67 -5.42 -4.93
C LYS A 80 -16.99 -5.26 -6.28
N ILE A 81 -17.30 -4.16 -6.96
CA ILE A 81 -16.73 -3.81 -8.27
C ILE A 81 -15.61 -2.80 -8.08
N ARG A 82 -14.51 -3.01 -8.79
CA ARG A 82 -13.38 -2.08 -8.84
C ARG A 82 -13.66 -1.02 -9.91
N GLN A 83 -13.74 0.24 -9.51
CA GLN A 83 -14.22 1.33 -10.38
C GLN A 83 -13.37 1.59 -11.62
N ASP A 84 -12.06 1.33 -11.55
CA ASP A 84 -11.14 1.58 -12.66
C ASP A 84 -11.13 0.47 -13.72
N THR A 85 -11.53 -0.77 -13.38
CA THR A 85 -11.56 -1.90 -14.32
C THR A 85 -12.98 -2.40 -14.63
N GLY A 86 -13.97 -2.03 -13.81
CA GLY A 86 -15.33 -2.56 -13.91
C GLY A 86 -15.47 -4.02 -13.49
N LEU A 87 -14.39 -4.66 -13.02
CA LEU A 87 -14.40 -6.07 -12.61
C LEU A 87 -14.81 -6.24 -11.15
N THR A 88 -15.47 -7.35 -10.85
CA THR A 88 -15.62 -7.80 -9.46
C THR A 88 -14.25 -8.12 -8.85
N TYR A 89 -14.12 -7.97 -7.53
CA TYR A 89 -12.83 -8.13 -6.85
C TYR A 89 -12.20 -9.52 -7.02
N ASP A 90 -13.00 -10.58 -7.11
CA ASP A 90 -12.54 -11.95 -7.39
C ASP A 90 -12.02 -12.11 -8.83
N SER A 91 -12.71 -11.53 -9.81
CA SER A 91 -12.26 -11.48 -11.21
C SER A 91 -10.98 -10.65 -11.36
N GLN A 92 -10.92 -9.51 -10.66
CA GLN A 92 -9.73 -8.67 -10.61
C GLN A 92 -8.53 -9.42 -10.02
N ALA A 93 -8.72 -10.17 -8.93
CA ALA A 93 -7.65 -10.95 -8.32
C ALA A 93 -7.08 -11.97 -9.29
N LEU A 94 -7.93 -12.72 -10.00
CA LEU A 94 -7.48 -13.68 -11.01
C LEU A 94 -6.63 -12.99 -12.09
N ASN A 95 -7.08 -11.83 -12.56
CA ASN A 95 -6.33 -11.09 -13.58
C ASN A 95 -4.98 -10.59 -13.06
N GLU A 96 -4.95 -9.97 -11.87
CA GLU A 96 -3.70 -9.45 -11.29
C GLU A 96 -2.71 -10.56 -10.95
N ILE A 97 -3.16 -11.69 -10.41
CA ILE A 97 -2.30 -12.84 -10.11
C ILE A 97 -1.65 -13.35 -11.40
N ARG A 98 -2.43 -13.49 -12.48
CA ARG A 98 -1.92 -13.88 -13.80
C ARG A 98 -0.91 -12.86 -14.32
N GLU A 99 -1.22 -11.57 -14.27
CA GLU A 99 -0.31 -10.52 -14.74
C GLU A 99 0.99 -10.45 -13.93
N ILE A 100 0.94 -10.63 -12.60
CA ILE A 100 2.12 -10.72 -11.73
C ILE A 100 3.01 -11.89 -12.18
N ARG A 101 2.42 -13.05 -12.48
CA ARG A 101 3.17 -14.20 -12.99
C ARG A 101 3.73 -13.99 -14.38
N ASN A 102 2.99 -13.33 -15.27
CA ASN A 102 3.50 -12.95 -16.60
C ASN A 102 4.70 -12.00 -16.51
N GLN A 103 4.83 -11.25 -15.42
CA GLN A 103 6.02 -10.46 -15.12
C GLN A 103 7.19 -11.28 -14.53
N GLY A 104 7.05 -12.61 -14.42
CA GLY A 104 8.06 -13.51 -13.86
C GLY A 104 8.13 -13.50 -12.33
N LEU A 105 7.10 -12.99 -11.64
CA LEU A 105 7.05 -12.94 -10.18
C LEU A 105 6.26 -14.14 -9.63
N ASN A 106 6.83 -14.82 -8.62
CA ASN A 106 6.21 -16.00 -8.02
C ASN A 106 5.13 -15.61 -7.00
N VAL A 107 3.86 -15.79 -7.36
CA VAL A 107 2.74 -15.75 -6.40
C VAL A 107 2.66 -17.10 -5.68
N SER A 108 3.23 -17.16 -4.47
CA SER A 108 3.38 -18.41 -3.71
C SER A 108 2.16 -18.75 -2.85
N ALA A 109 1.30 -17.77 -2.54
CA ALA A 109 0.06 -17.98 -1.82
C ALA A 109 -1.00 -16.92 -2.12
N ILE A 110 -2.26 -17.34 -2.07
CA ILE A 110 -3.44 -16.46 -2.10
C ILE A 110 -4.13 -16.55 -0.74
N VAL A 111 -4.40 -15.40 -0.13
CA VAL A 111 -5.03 -15.32 1.19
C VAL A 111 -6.36 -14.62 1.08
N ILE A 112 -7.42 -15.37 1.34
CA ILE A 112 -8.77 -14.83 1.49
C ILE A 112 -8.94 -14.42 2.95
N THR A 113 -8.88 -13.12 3.21
CA THR A 113 -8.89 -12.53 4.55
C THR A 113 -10.32 -12.23 5.03
N LEU A 114 -10.47 -11.95 6.33
CA LEU A 114 -11.75 -11.57 6.94
C LEU A 114 -12.86 -12.61 6.78
N TYR A 115 -12.47 -13.89 6.68
CA TYR A 115 -13.39 -14.98 6.45
C TYR A 115 -14.23 -15.30 7.70
N GLU A 116 -15.54 -15.37 7.53
CA GLU A 116 -16.58 -15.74 8.51
C GLU A 116 -17.65 -16.61 7.82
N ASN A 117 -17.25 -17.62 7.05
CA ASN A 117 -18.13 -18.57 6.34
C ASN A 117 -18.86 -18.02 5.10
N GLU A 118 -18.28 -17.04 4.41
CA GLU A 118 -18.81 -16.50 3.15
C GLU A 118 -18.88 -17.58 2.06
N LYS A 119 -20.09 -17.83 1.53
CA LYS A 119 -20.33 -18.87 0.52
C LYS A 119 -19.63 -18.55 -0.81
N LYS A 120 -19.62 -17.29 -1.25
CA LYS A 120 -18.92 -16.91 -2.49
C LYS A 120 -17.41 -17.01 -2.34
N ALA A 121 -16.87 -16.67 -1.16
CA ALA A 121 -15.46 -16.81 -0.87
C ALA A 121 -15.01 -18.29 -0.87
N LEU A 122 -15.84 -19.20 -0.34
CA LEU A 122 -15.59 -20.64 -0.43
C LEU A 122 -15.56 -21.14 -1.88
N LYS A 123 -16.56 -20.76 -2.69
CA LYS A 123 -16.57 -21.11 -4.12
C LYS A 123 -15.34 -20.59 -4.85
N PHE A 124 -14.92 -19.36 -4.54
CA PHE A 124 -13.71 -18.76 -5.11
C PHE A 124 -12.44 -19.53 -4.69
N ARG A 125 -12.30 -19.88 -3.40
CA ARG A 125 -11.22 -20.75 -2.91
C ARG A 125 -11.16 -22.06 -3.68
N ASP A 126 -12.29 -22.71 -3.87
CA ASP A 126 -12.35 -24.02 -4.53
C ASP A 126 -12.00 -23.92 -6.02
N LYS A 127 -12.44 -22.84 -6.68
CA LYS A 127 -12.02 -22.52 -8.05
C LYS A 127 -10.49 -22.37 -8.16
N LEU A 128 -9.88 -21.61 -7.26
CA LEU A 128 -8.42 -21.43 -7.22
C LEU A 128 -7.68 -22.74 -6.91
N LYS A 129 -8.16 -23.54 -5.96
CA LYS A 129 -7.54 -24.84 -5.64
C LYS A 129 -7.55 -25.79 -6.83
N LYS A 130 -8.61 -25.77 -7.65
CA LYS A 130 -8.69 -26.58 -8.88
C LYS A 130 -7.62 -26.22 -9.91
N THR A 131 -7.07 -25.00 -9.87
CA THR A 131 -5.97 -24.57 -10.75
C THR A 131 -4.60 -24.75 -10.09
N GLY A 132 -4.50 -25.53 -9.00
CA GLY A 132 -3.25 -25.82 -8.29
C GLY A 132 -2.79 -24.71 -7.33
N GLU A 133 -3.63 -23.70 -7.06
CA GLU A 133 -3.25 -22.58 -6.22
C GLU A 133 -3.18 -22.95 -4.73
N LYS A 134 -2.19 -22.39 -4.04
CA LYS A 134 -2.11 -22.45 -2.58
C LYS A 134 -2.98 -21.36 -1.97
N VAL A 135 -4.18 -21.73 -1.53
CA VAL A 135 -5.17 -20.80 -0.99
C VAL A 135 -5.38 -21.00 0.51
N TYR A 136 -5.29 -19.90 1.26
CA TYR A 136 -5.48 -19.87 2.71
C TYR A 136 -6.69 -19.01 3.07
N LEU A 137 -7.54 -19.52 3.97
CA LEU A 137 -8.61 -18.75 4.59
C LEU A 137 -8.09 -18.17 5.90
N HIS A 138 -8.03 -16.85 6.00
CA HIS A 138 -7.67 -16.16 7.23
C HIS A 138 -8.94 -15.68 7.93
N PRO A 139 -9.31 -16.26 9.09
CA PRO A 139 -10.51 -15.89 9.80
C PRO A 139 -10.44 -14.43 10.26
N LYS A 140 -11.60 -13.78 10.31
CA LYS A 140 -11.72 -12.47 10.95
C LYS A 140 -11.52 -12.62 12.45
N VAL A 141 -10.78 -11.67 13.04
CA VAL A 141 -10.57 -11.62 14.49
C VAL A 141 -11.52 -10.56 15.07
N ALA A 142 -12.36 -10.96 16.01
CA ALA A 142 -13.32 -10.06 16.66
C ALA A 142 -12.61 -8.92 17.40
N GLY A 143 -13.08 -7.68 17.21
CA GLY A 143 -12.51 -6.49 17.84
C GLY A 143 -11.13 -6.06 17.29
N TYR A 144 -10.62 -6.69 16.24
CA TYR A 144 -9.38 -6.25 15.58
C TYR A 144 -9.57 -4.86 14.94
N PRO A 145 -8.57 -3.95 15.01
CA PRO A 145 -7.24 -4.11 15.60
C PRO A 145 -7.15 -3.75 17.10
N LYS A 146 -8.25 -3.37 17.75
CA LYS A 146 -8.22 -2.78 19.11
C LYS A 146 -8.16 -3.80 20.25
N ASN A 147 -8.70 -5.01 20.06
CA ASN A 147 -8.76 -6.04 21.09
C ASN A 147 -7.53 -6.95 21.09
N MET A 148 -6.47 -6.52 21.79
CA MET A 148 -5.21 -7.28 21.91
C MET A 148 -5.38 -8.64 22.58
N LYS A 149 -6.23 -8.75 23.61
CA LYS A 149 -6.47 -10.02 24.31
C LYS A 149 -7.05 -11.07 23.36
N LYS A 150 -8.03 -10.67 22.54
CA LYS A 150 -8.60 -11.57 21.53
C LYS A 150 -7.60 -11.90 20.42
N LEU A 151 -6.79 -10.92 20.00
CA LEU A 151 -5.76 -11.11 18.96
C LEU A 151 -4.72 -12.15 19.34
N LEU A 152 -4.28 -12.18 20.61
CA LEU A 152 -3.27 -13.13 21.08
C LEU A 152 -3.88 -14.47 21.56
N SER A 153 -5.20 -14.56 21.71
CA SER A 153 -5.89 -15.80 22.11
C SER A 153 -5.83 -16.88 21.03
N LYS A 154 -6.20 -18.12 21.38
CA LYS A 154 -6.38 -19.24 20.42
C LYS A 154 -7.31 -18.91 19.24
N GLU A 155 -8.20 -17.93 19.41
CA GLU A 155 -9.14 -17.46 18.38
C GLU A 155 -8.61 -16.30 17.52
N GLY A 156 -7.37 -15.86 17.76
CA GLY A 156 -6.71 -14.74 17.10
C GLY A 156 -5.63 -15.16 16.11
N LEU A 157 -4.40 -14.69 16.30
CA LEU A 157 -3.24 -15.03 15.45
C LEU A 157 -2.94 -16.54 15.40
N PRO A 158 -2.96 -17.31 16.50
CA PRO A 158 -2.76 -18.75 16.48
C PRO A 158 -3.74 -19.51 15.57
N LYS A 159 -4.95 -18.99 15.35
CA LYS A 159 -5.96 -19.60 14.46
C LYS A 159 -5.66 -19.35 12.98
N LYS A 160 -4.81 -18.37 12.66
CA LYS A 160 -4.51 -18.01 11.27
C LYS A 160 -3.51 -19.00 10.70
N PRO A 161 -3.84 -19.68 9.58
CA PRO A 161 -2.91 -20.58 8.92
C PRO A 161 -1.58 -19.89 8.59
N PHE A 162 -0.47 -20.51 9.01
CA PHE A 162 0.86 -20.06 8.64
C PHE A 162 1.16 -20.41 7.18
N ILE A 163 1.62 -19.41 6.42
CA ILE A 163 1.99 -19.55 5.02
C ILE A 163 3.49 -19.79 4.97
N LYS A 164 3.90 -21.03 4.69
CA LYS A 164 5.32 -21.37 4.56
C LYS A 164 5.90 -20.74 3.30
N THR A 165 6.79 -19.76 3.46
CA THR A 165 7.48 -19.06 2.37
C THR A 165 8.96 -19.44 2.35
N LYS A 166 9.55 -19.63 1.17
CA LYS A 166 10.96 -20.04 1.06
C LYS A 166 11.90 -18.86 0.91
N GLN A 167 11.43 -17.80 0.27
CA GLN A 167 12.25 -16.64 -0.03
C GLN A 167 12.41 -15.70 1.18
N PRO A 168 13.54 -14.98 1.27
CA PRO A 168 13.82 -14.02 2.35
C PRO A 168 12.91 -12.80 2.30
N LEU A 169 12.59 -12.32 1.09
CA LEU A 169 11.69 -11.18 0.89
C LEU A 169 10.31 -11.67 0.47
N VAL A 170 9.29 -11.31 1.25
CA VAL A 170 7.89 -11.65 0.96
C VAL A 170 7.11 -10.37 0.73
N ILE A 171 6.63 -10.20 -0.50
CA ILE A 171 5.80 -9.07 -0.90
C ILE A 171 4.35 -9.40 -0.59
N VAL A 172 3.70 -8.59 0.25
CA VAL A 172 2.28 -8.76 0.57
C VAL A 172 1.48 -7.69 -0.15
N THR A 173 0.73 -8.09 -1.17
CA THR A 173 -0.10 -7.20 -1.99
C THR A 173 -1.55 -7.68 -2.03
N GLY A 174 -2.45 -7.00 -2.75
CA GLY A 174 -3.84 -7.45 -2.88
C GLY A 174 -4.71 -6.55 -3.75
N THR A 175 -5.97 -6.97 -3.91
CA THR A 175 -6.95 -6.33 -4.81
C THR A 175 -7.20 -4.85 -4.55
N GLY A 176 -6.95 -4.36 -3.34
CA GLY A 176 -7.07 -2.94 -3.01
C GLY A 176 -6.80 -2.60 -1.55
N GLY A 177 -7.31 -1.43 -1.15
CA GLY A 177 -7.35 -1.03 0.25
C GLY A 177 -8.21 -2.00 1.08
N ASN A 178 -7.83 -2.22 2.34
CA ASN A 178 -8.54 -3.09 3.29
C ASN A 178 -8.63 -4.58 2.91
N SER A 179 -7.85 -5.09 1.94
CA SER A 179 -7.77 -6.53 1.65
C SER A 179 -7.08 -7.37 2.75
N GLY A 180 -6.71 -6.77 3.89
CA GLY A 180 -6.13 -7.45 5.04
C GLY A 180 -4.60 -7.67 5.00
N LYS A 181 -3.87 -6.96 4.13
CA LYS A 181 -2.41 -7.09 3.95
C LYS A 181 -1.63 -6.99 5.27
N MET A 182 -1.78 -5.90 6.01
CA MET A 182 -1.16 -5.72 7.33
C MET A 182 -1.48 -6.89 8.28
N ALA A 183 -2.73 -7.34 8.34
CA ALA A 183 -3.14 -8.44 9.20
C ALA A 183 -2.45 -9.77 8.82
N VAL A 184 -2.21 -10.00 7.52
CA VAL A 184 -1.44 -11.15 7.03
C VAL A 184 0.04 -11.00 7.42
N CYS A 185 0.65 -9.82 7.24
CA CYS A 185 2.03 -9.58 7.67
C CYS A 185 2.22 -9.85 9.17
N ILE A 186 1.30 -9.35 10.01
CA ILE A 186 1.32 -9.56 11.47
C ILE A 186 1.14 -11.04 11.83
N ALA A 187 0.26 -11.76 11.12
CA ALA A 187 0.09 -13.19 11.34
C ALA A 187 1.34 -14.00 10.95
N GLN A 188 1.98 -13.64 9.83
CA GLN A 188 3.23 -14.27 9.42
C GLN A 188 4.34 -13.99 10.44
N LEU A 189 4.50 -12.73 10.82
CA LEU A 189 5.49 -12.31 11.81
C LEU A 189 5.32 -13.07 13.15
N PHE A 190 4.10 -13.21 13.65
CA PHE A 190 3.81 -14.01 14.84
C PHE A 190 4.27 -15.47 14.70
N ASN A 191 3.99 -16.11 13.57
CA ASN A 191 4.37 -17.51 13.34
C ASN A 191 5.88 -17.71 13.13
N GLU A 192 6.57 -16.76 12.49
CA GLU A 192 8.04 -16.79 12.34
C GLU A 192 8.70 -16.67 13.70
N GLN A 193 8.23 -15.74 14.53
CA GLN A 193 8.74 -15.50 15.88
C GLN A 193 8.49 -16.70 16.80
N SER A 194 7.34 -17.39 16.69
CA SER A 194 7.11 -18.64 17.43
C SER A 194 8.02 -19.79 17.01
N GLN A 195 8.71 -19.66 15.87
CA GLN A 195 9.74 -20.60 15.38
C GLN A 195 11.16 -20.09 15.64
N GLY A 196 11.33 -18.98 16.38
CA GLY A 196 12.64 -18.40 16.66
C GLY A 196 13.28 -17.62 15.51
N ILE A 197 12.55 -17.37 14.42
CA ILE A 197 13.06 -16.62 13.26
C ILE A 197 12.86 -15.12 13.52
N ASN A 198 13.94 -14.34 13.51
CA ASN A 198 13.88 -12.90 13.62
C ASN A 198 13.42 -12.26 12.31
N ALA A 199 12.13 -12.41 11.99
CA ALA A 199 11.51 -11.78 10.82
C ALA A 199 11.13 -10.32 11.07
N GLY A 200 11.15 -9.54 9.99
CA GLY A 200 10.79 -8.12 9.98
C GLY A 200 9.48 -7.82 9.25
N TYR A 201 8.98 -6.62 9.50
CA TYR A 201 7.87 -6.01 8.78
C TYR A 201 8.23 -4.59 8.35
N ALA A 202 7.83 -4.21 7.14
CA ALA A 202 7.95 -2.85 6.65
C ALA A 202 6.81 -2.53 5.67
N LYS A 203 6.61 -1.24 5.39
CA LYS A 203 5.57 -0.78 4.47
C LYS A 203 6.19 -0.04 3.28
N PHE A 204 5.73 -0.39 2.09
CA PHE A 204 6.10 0.28 0.84
C PHE A 204 4.89 1.04 0.30
N GLU A 205 4.99 2.37 0.29
CA GLU A 205 4.05 3.27 -0.36
C GLU A 205 4.80 4.35 -1.14
N THR A 206 4.36 4.63 -2.36
CA THR A 206 4.95 5.68 -3.20
C THR A 206 4.62 7.07 -2.66
N PHE A 207 3.40 7.24 -2.13
CA PHE A 207 2.83 8.51 -1.70
C PHE A 207 2.13 8.37 -0.33
N PRO A 208 2.16 9.41 0.52
CA PRO A 208 2.89 10.67 0.32
C PRO A 208 4.43 10.47 0.36
N VAL A 209 5.17 11.43 -0.20
CA VAL A 209 6.64 11.42 -0.17
C VAL A 209 7.09 12.07 1.14
N TRP A 210 7.53 11.23 2.08
CA TRP A 210 7.75 11.61 3.47
C TRP A 210 8.77 12.75 3.69
N ASN A 211 9.80 12.82 2.84
CA ASN A 211 10.86 13.82 2.93
C ASN A 211 10.67 14.99 1.94
N MET A 212 9.42 15.23 1.51
CA MET A 212 9.00 16.43 0.78
C MET A 212 8.03 17.25 1.63
N PRO A 213 7.98 18.58 1.48
CA PRO A 213 7.05 19.42 2.25
C PRO A 213 5.59 18.98 2.11
N ILE A 214 4.79 19.19 3.15
CA ILE A 214 3.36 18.83 3.17
C ILE A 214 2.54 19.60 2.13
N ASP A 215 2.95 20.84 1.85
CA ASP A 215 2.35 21.75 0.87
C ASP A 215 2.97 21.59 -0.53
N HIS A 216 3.91 20.67 -0.70
CA HIS A 216 4.47 20.37 -2.00
C HIS A 216 3.38 19.84 -2.94
N PRO A 217 3.23 20.37 -4.18
CA PRO A 217 2.19 19.93 -5.11
C PRO A 217 2.14 18.42 -5.36
N LEU A 218 3.29 17.72 -5.30
CA LEU A 218 3.35 16.25 -5.39
C LEU A 218 2.55 15.57 -4.28
N ASN A 219 2.71 16.02 -3.04
CA ASN A 219 1.99 15.49 -1.89
C ASN A 219 0.51 15.88 -1.96
N ILE A 220 0.19 17.12 -2.38
CA ILE A 220 -1.20 17.55 -2.57
C ILE A 220 -1.90 16.77 -3.70
N ALA A 221 -1.19 16.39 -4.75
CA ALA A 221 -1.72 15.58 -5.83
C ALA A 221 -2.13 14.17 -5.36
N TYR A 222 -1.46 13.63 -4.34
CA TYR A 222 -1.89 12.40 -3.68
C TYR A 222 -3.20 12.60 -2.92
N GLU A 223 -3.36 13.67 -2.11
CA GLU A 223 -4.65 14.01 -1.48
C GLU A 223 -5.76 14.17 -2.52
N ALA A 224 -5.44 14.79 -3.66
CA ALA A 224 -6.39 14.92 -4.77
C ALA A 224 -6.77 13.57 -5.38
N ALA A 225 -5.88 12.57 -5.37
CA ALA A 225 -6.15 11.23 -5.89
C ALA A 225 -6.97 10.35 -4.94
N THR A 226 -7.05 10.74 -3.65
CA THR A 226 -7.73 10.01 -2.57
C THR A 226 -8.84 10.84 -1.91
N ALA A 227 -9.32 11.90 -2.57
CA ALA A 227 -10.30 12.82 -1.99
C ALA A 227 -11.64 12.13 -1.59
N ASP A 228 -11.94 11.01 -2.23
CA ASP A 228 -13.07 10.11 -1.95
C ASP A 228 -12.82 9.20 -0.73
N LEU A 229 -11.58 8.75 -0.55
CA LEU A 229 -11.15 7.94 0.60
C LEU A 229 -10.95 8.78 1.87
N GLY A 230 -10.72 10.09 1.68
CA GLY A 230 -10.52 11.04 2.77
C GLY A 230 -9.14 10.95 3.42
N ASP A 231 -8.16 10.33 2.74
CA ASP A 231 -6.79 10.31 3.21
C ASP A 231 -6.22 11.74 3.12
N LYS A 232 -5.64 12.22 4.22
CA LYS A 232 -5.07 13.58 4.33
C LYS A 232 -3.61 13.48 4.72
N ASN A 233 -2.76 14.24 4.04
CA ASN A 233 -1.37 14.37 4.48
C ASN A 233 -1.34 15.17 5.77
N ILE A 234 -0.50 14.72 6.68
CA ILE A 234 -0.22 15.37 7.94
C ILE A 234 1.27 15.25 8.23
N ILE A 235 1.80 16.17 9.04
CA ILE A 235 3.12 15.97 9.62
C ILE A 235 3.05 14.77 10.55
N ASP A 236 4.07 13.91 10.53
CA ASP A 236 4.20 12.77 11.43
C ASP A 236 4.57 13.25 12.85
N PRO A 237 3.61 13.38 13.80
CA PRO A 237 3.91 13.82 15.16
C PRO A 237 4.90 12.90 15.89
N TYR A 238 4.95 11.61 15.54
CA TYR A 238 5.83 10.66 16.20
C TYR A 238 7.29 10.88 15.78
N HIS A 239 7.50 11.06 14.47
CA HIS A 239 8.84 11.32 13.94
C HIS A 239 9.35 12.71 14.36
N LEU A 240 8.48 13.72 14.35
CA LEU A 240 8.81 15.06 14.83
C LEU A 240 9.20 15.04 16.31
N LYS A 241 8.43 14.34 17.16
CA LYS A 241 8.72 14.25 18.60
C LYS A 241 10.04 13.55 18.89
N TYR A 242 10.34 12.46 18.17
CA TYR A 242 11.52 11.63 18.48
C TYR A 242 12.81 12.15 17.83
N TYR A 243 12.74 12.59 16.57
CA TYR A 243 13.92 13.00 15.80
C TYR A 243 14.03 14.52 15.59
N GLN A 244 13.05 15.32 16.02
CA GLN A 244 12.96 16.76 15.76
C GLN A 244 13.02 17.10 14.27
N LYS A 245 12.48 16.20 13.42
CA LYS A 245 12.45 16.34 11.97
C LYS A 245 11.03 16.32 11.45
N GLU A 246 10.67 17.37 10.71
CA GLU A 246 9.38 17.44 10.03
C GLU A 246 9.38 16.53 8.80
N VAL A 247 8.46 15.56 8.81
CA VAL A 247 8.25 14.61 7.71
C VAL A 247 6.76 14.38 7.51
N VAL A 248 6.38 13.99 6.30
CA VAL A 248 4.98 13.83 5.90
C VAL A 248 4.55 12.37 5.98
N ASN A 249 3.40 12.15 6.61
CA ASN A 249 2.66 10.90 6.55
C ASN A 249 1.18 11.22 6.26
N TYR A 250 0.26 10.29 6.50
CA TYR A 250 -1.17 10.52 6.34
C TYR A 250 -1.96 9.99 7.53
N ASN A 251 -3.16 10.54 7.71
CA ASN A 251 -3.95 10.37 8.93
C ASN A 251 -4.18 8.91 9.33
N ARG A 252 -4.48 8.01 8.38
CA ARG A 252 -4.78 6.61 8.68
C ARG A 252 -3.58 5.88 9.29
N ASP A 253 -2.38 6.09 8.77
CA ASP A 253 -1.18 5.43 9.30
C ASP A 253 -0.81 6.00 10.67
N ILE A 254 -0.93 7.31 10.86
CA ILE A 254 -0.70 7.96 12.15
C ILE A 254 -1.69 7.49 13.21
N GLU A 255 -2.98 7.45 12.89
CA GLU A 255 -4.04 6.95 13.79
C GLU A 255 -3.83 5.49 14.20
N ASN A 256 -3.28 4.67 13.30
CA ASN A 256 -3.08 3.23 13.55
C ASN A 256 -1.69 2.87 14.10
N PHE A 257 -0.71 3.78 14.01
CA PHE A 257 0.68 3.47 14.34
C PHE A 257 0.86 2.92 15.77
N TRP A 258 0.22 3.55 16.76
CA TRP A 258 0.35 3.09 18.14
C TRP A 258 -0.24 1.69 18.38
N ILE A 259 -1.37 1.39 17.75
CA ILE A 259 -2.01 0.07 17.83
C ILE A 259 -1.09 -0.97 17.18
N LEU A 260 -0.55 -0.67 16.00
CA LEU A 260 0.39 -1.53 15.30
C LEU A 260 1.68 -1.75 16.11
N LYS A 261 2.21 -0.69 16.73
CA LYS A 261 3.40 -0.77 17.58
C LYS A 261 3.17 -1.68 18.79
N LYS A 262 1.99 -1.61 19.41
CA LYS A 262 1.58 -2.51 20.48
C LYS A 262 1.49 -3.96 20.02
N MET A 263 0.92 -4.20 18.84
CA MET A 263 0.86 -5.55 18.26
C MET A 263 2.26 -6.12 18.05
N ILE A 264 3.12 -5.35 17.37
CA ILE A 264 4.51 -5.71 17.11
C ILE A 264 5.24 -6.08 18.41
N LYS A 265 5.22 -5.20 19.41
CA LYS A 265 5.87 -5.45 20.71
C LYS A 265 5.36 -6.71 21.41
N ALA A 266 4.10 -7.08 21.19
CA ALA A 266 3.50 -8.24 21.84
C ALA A 266 3.83 -9.57 21.13
N ILE A 267 4.26 -9.55 19.87
CA ILE A 267 4.49 -10.76 19.07
C ILE A 267 5.94 -10.99 18.67
N THR A 268 6.81 -9.99 18.82
CA THR A 268 8.23 -10.10 18.47
C THR A 268 9.13 -10.12 19.69
N LEU A 269 10.28 -10.77 19.57
CA LEU A 269 11.39 -10.67 20.52
C LEU A 269 11.76 -9.21 20.81
N LYS A 270 12.22 -8.92 22.03
CA LYS A 270 12.48 -7.54 22.51
C LYS A 270 13.52 -6.80 21.66
N ASP A 271 14.53 -7.51 21.19
CA ASP A 271 15.65 -7.02 20.39
C ASP A 271 15.37 -6.96 18.88
N ASN A 272 14.21 -7.46 18.42
CA ASN A 272 13.83 -7.35 17.01
C ASN A 272 13.83 -5.87 16.56
N TYR A 273 14.50 -5.57 15.45
CA TYR A 273 14.68 -4.22 14.93
C TYR A 273 13.38 -3.42 14.77
N ILE A 274 12.25 -4.06 14.46
CA ILE A 274 10.97 -3.33 14.32
C ILE A 274 10.48 -2.71 15.65
N ASN A 275 11.01 -3.15 16.80
CA ASN A 275 10.80 -2.49 18.08
C ASN A 275 11.47 -1.12 18.17
N GLN A 276 12.35 -0.78 17.24
CA GLN A 276 12.99 0.54 17.09
C GLN A 276 12.23 1.47 16.14
N TYR A 277 11.10 1.07 15.55
CA TYR A 277 10.26 2.03 14.84
C TYR A 277 9.65 3.04 15.80
N HIS A 278 10.09 4.29 15.75
CA HIS A 278 9.58 5.38 16.58
C HIS A 278 8.45 6.14 15.90
N SER A 279 8.26 5.96 14.59
CA SER A 279 7.16 6.55 13.82
C SER A 279 6.70 5.64 12.66
N PRO A 280 5.54 5.89 12.03
CA PRO A 280 5.18 5.21 10.78
C PRO A 280 6.09 5.60 9.62
N THR A 281 6.78 6.75 9.68
CA THR A 281 7.84 7.07 8.72
C THR A 281 9.01 6.08 8.81
N ASP A 282 9.43 5.67 10.01
CA ASP A 282 10.47 4.65 10.20
C ASP A 282 10.05 3.28 9.64
N MET A 283 8.77 2.95 9.76
CA MET A 283 8.17 1.73 9.22
C MET A 283 8.20 1.69 7.68
N GLY A 284 8.15 2.87 7.04
CA GLY A 284 8.26 3.04 5.60
C GLY A 284 9.65 2.73 5.04
N VAL A 285 9.72 2.45 3.73
CA VAL A 285 10.99 2.26 3.00
C VAL A 285 11.10 3.13 1.74
N ASN A 286 10.22 4.12 1.57
CA ASN A 286 10.08 4.89 0.33
C ASN A 286 11.29 5.79 0.03
N MET A 287 11.84 5.70 -1.18
CA MET A 287 12.97 6.48 -1.68
C MET A 287 12.65 7.33 -2.92
N VAL A 288 11.37 7.61 -3.21
CA VAL A 288 10.93 8.35 -4.42
C VAL A 288 11.67 9.67 -4.62
N LYS A 289 11.94 10.46 -3.57
CA LYS A 289 12.66 11.75 -3.70
C LYS A 289 14.01 11.62 -4.38
N ALA A 290 14.72 10.49 -4.22
CA ALA A 290 16.03 10.26 -4.86
C ALA A 290 15.96 10.19 -6.39
N GLY A 291 14.77 9.94 -6.96
CA GLY A 291 14.55 9.97 -8.40
C GLY A 291 14.22 11.35 -8.96
N ILE A 292 13.88 12.34 -8.13
CA ILE A 292 13.53 13.68 -8.62
C ILE A 292 14.80 14.38 -9.11
N VAL A 293 14.82 14.75 -10.39
CA VAL A 293 15.95 15.45 -11.04
C VAL A 293 15.62 16.89 -11.43
N ASP A 294 14.33 17.24 -11.54
CA ASP A 294 13.86 18.61 -11.72
C ASP A 294 12.51 18.79 -11.01
N ASP A 295 12.56 19.48 -9.87
CA ASP A 295 11.41 19.77 -9.02
C ASP A 295 10.39 20.71 -9.67
N LYS A 296 10.81 21.62 -10.55
CA LYS A 296 9.88 22.55 -11.24
C LYS A 296 8.96 21.78 -12.18
N ILE A 297 9.50 20.78 -12.88
CA ILE A 297 8.71 19.90 -13.76
C ILE A 297 7.74 19.05 -12.94
N VAL A 298 8.19 18.45 -11.83
CA VAL A 298 7.34 17.67 -10.92
C VAL A 298 6.21 18.52 -10.34
N LYS A 299 6.51 19.75 -9.89
CA LYS A 299 5.50 20.70 -9.39
C LYS A 299 4.44 21.02 -10.44
N LYS A 300 4.85 21.28 -11.69
CA LYS A 300 3.92 21.56 -12.79
C LYS A 300 3.00 20.37 -13.07
N ALA A 301 3.59 19.19 -13.26
CA ALA A 301 2.84 17.97 -13.57
C ALA A 301 1.88 17.54 -12.44
N SER A 302 2.30 17.74 -11.19
CA SER A 302 1.45 17.48 -10.02
C SER A 302 0.25 18.42 -9.96
N LYS A 303 0.43 19.71 -10.27
CA LYS A 303 -0.68 20.68 -10.36
C LYS A 303 -1.68 20.33 -11.45
N GLU A 304 -1.19 19.88 -12.60
CA GLU A 304 -2.04 19.38 -13.70
C GLU A 304 -2.85 18.14 -13.29
N GLU A 305 -2.25 17.19 -12.55
CA GLU A 305 -2.97 16.04 -12.02
C GLU A 305 -4.06 16.44 -11.01
N ILE A 306 -3.83 17.44 -10.15
CA ILE A 306 -4.85 17.94 -9.21
C ILE A 306 -6.09 18.43 -9.98
N VAL A 307 -5.89 19.19 -11.06
CA VAL A 307 -7.00 19.66 -11.91
C VAL A 307 -7.68 18.50 -12.63
N ARG A 308 -6.90 17.52 -13.13
CA ARG A 308 -7.46 16.30 -13.74
C ARG A 308 -8.36 15.53 -12.76
N ARG A 309 -7.96 15.43 -11.48
CA ARG A 309 -8.78 14.79 -10.44
C ARG A 309 -10.06 15.57 -10.14
N PHE A 310 -9.99 16.90 -10.13
CA PHE A 310 -11.19 17.73 -10.03
C PHE A 310 -12.21 17.44 -11.14
N TYR A 311 -11.80 17.45 -12.40
CA TYR A 311 -12.71 17.18 -13.51
C TYR A 311 -13.26 15.75 -13.46
N ARG A 312 -12.43 14.76 -13.10
CA ARG A 312 -12.89 13.38 -12.90
C ARG A 312 -14.00 13.32 -11.83
N TYR A 313 -13.77 13.85 -10.64
CA TYR A 313 -14.80 13.82 -9.59
C TYR A 313 -16.03 14.64 -9.96
N GLN A 314 -15.89 15.72 -10.71
CA GLN A 314 -17.04 16.49 -11.20
C GLN A 314 -17.91 15.65 -12.14
N GLN A 315 -17.31 14.86 -13.03
CA GLN A 315 -18.05 13.94 -13.91
C GLN A 315 -18.71 12.80 -13.13
N GLU A 316 -17.97 12.17 -12.20
CA GLU A 316 -18.52 11.12 -11.33
C GLU A 316 -19.69 11.64 -10.48
N TYR A 317 -19.60 12.88 -10.00
CA TYR A 317 -20.69 13.53 -9.27
C TYR A 317 -21.92 13.75 -10.17
N LYS A 318 -21.74 14.22 -11.41
CA LYS A 318 -22.83 14.35 -12.39
C LYS A 318 -23.50 13.01 -12.70
N LYS A 319 -22.74 11.92 -12.72
CA LYS A 319 -23.22 10.54 -12.92
C LYS A 319 -23.78 9.90 -11.63
N LYS A 320 -23.89 10.64 -10.53
CA LYS A 320 -24.32 10.15 -9.20
C LYS A 320 -23.46 9.00 -8.65
N GLN A 321 -22.22 8.87 -9.11
CA GLN A 321 -21.24 7.89 -8.65
C GLN A 321 -20.39 8.40 -7.48
N GLN A 322 -20.46 9.71 -7.21
CA GLN A 322 -19.71 10.36 -6.16
C GLN A 322 -20.58 11.36 -5.37
N ASN A 323 -20.23 11.61 -4.12
CA ASN A 323 -21.00 12.45 -3.20
C ASN A 323 -20.49 13.90 -3.11
N ARG A 324 -21.29 14.76 -2.48
CA ARG A 324 -20.99 16.19 -2.29
C ARG A 324 -19.76 16.41 -1.41
N LYS A 325 -19.47 15.50 -0.48
CA LYS A 325 -18.29 15.57 0.41
C LYS A 325 -16.99 15.48 -0.39
N THR A 326 -16.88 14.54 -1.33
CA THR A 326 -15.72 14.41 -2.22
C THR A 326 -15.54 15.66 -3.08
N MET A 327 -16.62 16.22 -3.62
CA MET A 327 -16.56 17.48 -4.38
C MET A 327 -16.08 18.66 -3.53
N ASN A 328 -16.51 18.75 -2.28
CA ASN A 328 -16.03 19.79 -1.36
C ASN A 328 -14.56 19.59 -0.99
N ASN A 329 -14.13 18.34 -0.79
CA ASN A 329 -12.73 18.01 -0.51
C ASN A 329 -11.82 18.41 -1.67
N ILE A 330 -12.13 18.01 -2.91
CA ILE A 330 -11.27 18.33 -4.06
C ILE A 330 -11.20 19.84 -4.32
N ARG A 331 -12.28 20.60 -4.11
CA ARG A 331 -12.24 22.08 -4.19
C ARG A 331 -11.34 22.70 -3.13
N LYS A 332 -11.34 22.18 -1.89
CA LYS A 332 -10.41 22.64 -0.85
C LYS A 332 -8.96 22.31 -1.21
N ILE A 333 -8.72 21.13 -1.79
CA ILE A 333 -7.40 20.70 -2.26
C ILE A 333 -6.88 21.61 -3.39
N MET A 334 -7.73 22.00 -4.35
CA MET A 334 -7.36 22.95 -5.41
C MET A 334 -6.94 24.31 -4.84
N LYS A 335 -7.70 24.84 -3.87
CA LYS A 335 -7.35 26.09 -3.16
C LYS A 335 -6.00 25.95 -2.45
N LYS A 336 -5.77 24.85 -1.72
CA LYS A 336 -4.49 24.54 -1.05
C LYS A 336 -3.32 24.51 -2.04
N ALA A 337 -3.52 23.92 -3.22
CA ALA A 337 -2.50 23.86 -4.28
C ALA A 337 -2.32 25.17 -5.07
N LYS A 338 -3.14 26.19 -4.80
CA LYS A 338 -3.19 27.47 -5.54
C LYS A 338 -3.34 27.23 -7.05
N VAL A 339 -4.21 26.29 -7.43
CA VAL A 339 -4.53 25.98 -8.83
C VAL A 339 -5.96 26.40 -9.16
N ASP A 340 -6.13 26.98 -10.34
CA ASP A 340 -7.41 27.36 -10.91
C ASP A 340 -7.65 26.52 -12.17
N GLU A 341 -8.82 25.92 -12.28
CA GLU A 341 -9.27 25.15 -13.45
C GLU A 341 -9.18 25.97 -14.75
N LYS A 342 -9.40 27.29 -14.68
CA LYS A 342 -9.32 28.20 -15.82
C LYS A 342 -7.93 28.26 -16.46
N LYS A 343 -6.88 27.94 -15.70
CA LYS A 343 -5.49 27.92 -16.19
C LYS A 343 -5.12 26.62 -16.93
N TYR A 344 -6.01 25.62 -16.93
CA TYR A 344 -5.77 24.31 -17.54
C TYR A 344 -6.98 23.84 -18.37
N PRO A 345 -7.44 24.62 -19.37
CA PRO A 345 -8.66 24.31 -20.12
C PRO A 345 -8.58 22.97 -20.87
N LEU A 346 -7.37 22.57 -21.30
CA LEU A 346 -7.12 21.30 -22.00
C LEU A 346 -7.31 20.05 -21.13
N MET A 347 -7.47 20.20 -19.82
CA MET A 347 -7.71 19.07 -18.90
C MET A 347 -9.21 18.75 -18.73
N LYS A 348 -10.09 19.55 -19.35
CA LYS A 348 -11.54 19.33 -19.41
C LYS A 348 -11.83 18.26 -20.47
N ILE A 349 -11.52 17.00 -20.14
CA ILE A 349 -11.80 15.84 -21.01
C ILE A 349 -13.20 15.35 -20.72
#